data_AF-A0A7Y4HWK7-F1
#
_entry.id   AF-A0A7Y4HWK7-F1
#
_cell.length_a   1.000
_cell.length_b   1.000
_cell.length_c   1.000
_cell.angle_alpha   90.00
_cell.angle_beta   90.00
_cell.angle_gamma   90.00
#
_symmetry.space_group_name_H-M   'P 1'
#
loop_
_entity.id
_entity.type
_entity.pdbx_description
1 polymer ?
#
loop_
_entity_poly.entity_id
_entity_poly.type
_entity_poly.pdbx_seq_one_letter_code
_entity_poly.pdbx_strand_id
1 'polypeptide(L)'
;MRSDNSSYLLAAARDRALQTRKRALRALQRLDTAGTPATFESVAAEAGVSRSWLYTQPDLRAEIQQRRARHQPSPPLPLTPQRQRASDASLLRRLEAATERLRRLEEDNRLLRDALAEALGAARTNRILGPGTSRDTPGRQATKTIGPC
;
A
#
# COMPACT_ATOMS: atom_id res chain seq x y z
N MET A 1 28.91 12.28 46.17
CA MET A 1 28.03 11.39 45.39
C MET A 1 28.48 11.38 43.94
N ARG A 2 28.82 10.23 43.35
CA ARG A 2 29.07 10.13 41.90
C ARG A 2 27.70 10.08 41.22
N SER A 3 27.39 11.06 40.38
CA SER A 3 26.18 11.02 39.56
C SER A 3 26.36 9.95 38.48
N ASP A 4 25.40 9.03 38.39
CA ASP A 4 25.44 7.95 37.42
C ASP A 4 25.06 8.49 36.03
N ASN A 5 26.01 9.18 35.39
CA ASN A 5 25.85 9.84 34.10
C ASN A 5 25.82 8.84 32.92
N SER A 6 26.01 7.56 33.21
CA SER A 6 26.05 6.46 32.24
C SER A 6 24.77 6.40 31.39
N SER A 7 23.61 6.61 32.03
CA SER A 7 22.30 6.61 31.38
C SER A 7 22.16 7.73 30.35
N TYR A 8 22.58 8.94 30.69
CA TYR A 8 22.56 10.11 29.79
C TYR A 8 23.54 9.95 28.63
N LEU A 9 24.72 9.38 28.87
CA LEU A 9 25.69 9.10 27.82
C LEU A 9 25.19 8.03 26.84
N LEU A 10 24.56 6.97 27.35
CA LEU A 10 23.93 5.93 26.53
C LEU A 10 22.76 6.47 25.71
N ALA A 11 21.92 7.32 26.29
CA ALA A 11 20.82 7.97 25.60
C ALA A 11 21.34 8.87 24.47
N ALA A 12 22.31 9.73 24.75
CA ALA A 12 22.91 10.61 23.74
C ALA A 12 23.59 9.81 22.59
N ALA A 13 24.22 8.67 22.90
CA ALA A 13 24.81 7.80 21.89
C ALA A 13 23.73 7.18 20.98
N ARG A 14 22.63 6.70 21.56
CA ARG A 14 21.48 6.15 20.81
C ARG A 14 20.84 7.21 19.90
N ASP A 15 20.62 8.41 20.43
CA ASP A 15 20.01 9.51 19.66
C ASP A 15 20.86 9.91 18.46
N ARG A 16 22.19 9.99 18.64
CA ARG A 16 23.12 10.24 17.52
C ARG A 16 23.05 9.12 16.49
N ALA A 17 23.01 7.86 16.89
CA ALA A 17 22.90 6.73 15.96
C ALA A 17 21.59 6.78 15.15
N LEU A 18 20.48 7.08 15.81
CA LEU A 18 19.16 7.23 15.17
C LEU A 18 19.13 8.41 14.20
N GLN A 19 19.71 9.56 14.57
CA GLN A 19 19.80 10.72 13.69
C GLN A 19 20.64 10.42 12.44
N THR A 20 21.79 9.76 12.61
CA THR A 20 22.65 9.33 11.50
C THR A 20 21.90 8.38 10.54
N ARG A 21 21.13 7.43 11.08
CA ARG A 21 20.27 6.54 10.28
C ARG A 21 19.18 7.30 9.52
N LYS A 22 18.48 8.23 10.16
CA LYS A 22 17.46 9.07 9.50
C LYS A 22 18.06 9.90 8.36
N ARG A 23 19.28 10.43 8.54
CA ARG A 23 20.00 11.17 7.49
C ARG A 23 20.33 10.27 6.28
N ALA A 24 20.81 9.05 6.53
CA ALA A 24 21.10 8.09 5.47
C ALA A 24 19.86 7.71 4.64
N LEU A 25 18.72 7.48 5.30
CA LEU A 25 17.46 7.20 4.60
C LEU A 25 16.97 8.40 3.76
N ARG A 26 17.08 9.62 4.30
CA ARG A 26 16.73 10.84 3.54
C ARG A 26 17.64 11.03 2.33
N ALA A 27 18.94 10.74 2.47
CA ALA A 27 19.88 10.79 1.36
C ALA A 27 19.51 9.82 0.23
N LEU A 28 19.13 8.58 0.59
CA LEU A 28 18.63 7.59 -0.37
C LEU A 28 17.40 8.09 -1.12
N GLN A 29 16.44 8.67 -0.42
CA GLN A 29 15.23 9.19 -1.04
C GLN A 29 15.51 10.38 -1.97
N ARG A 30 16.43 11.27 -1.60
CA ARG A 30 16.83 12.40 -2.45
C ARG A 30 17.50 11.94 -3.74
N LEU A 31 18.44 11.00 -3.63
CA LEU A 31 19.13 10.44 -4.80
C LEU A 31 18.14 9.76 -5.76
N ASP A 32 17.13 9.07 -5.20
CA ASP A 32 16.04 8.47 -5.97
C ASP A 32 15.20 9.52 -6.71
N THR A 33 14.77 10.58 -6.02
CA THR A 33 14.00 11.68 -6.63
C THR A 33 14.80 12.46 -7.68
N ALA A 34 16.12 12.55 -7.51
CA ALA A 34 17.02 13.20 -8.44
C ALA A 34 17.44 12.29 -9.61
N GLY A 35 16.97 11.03 -9.65
CA GLY A 35 17.33 10.05 -10.66
C GLY A 35 18.83 9.70 -10.67
N THR A 36 19.54 10.01 -9.59
CA THR A 36 20.99 9.80 -9.48
C THR A 36 21.24 8.39 -8.93
N PRO A 37 22.21 7.62 -9.46
CA PRO A 37 22.47 6.27 -8.98
C PRO A 37 22.83 6.27 -7.48
N ALA A 38 22.02 5.57 -6.68
CA ALA A 38 22.24 5.40 -5.25
C ALA A 38 23.42 4.46 -5.00
N THR A 39 24.62 5.00 -4.98
CA THR A 39 25.87 4.29 -4.70
C THR A 39 26.27 4.45 -3.25
N PHE A 40 27.05 3.50 -2.70
CA PHE A 40 27.62 3.68 -1.36
C PHE A 40 28.44 4.98 -1.23
N GLU A 41 29.02 5.46 -2.34
CA GLU A 41 29.68 6.76 -2.44
C GLU A 41 28.71 7.92 -2.30
N SER A 42 27.73 8.00 -3.22
CA SER A 42 26.78 9.10 -3.28
C SER A 42 25.93 9.17 -2.02
N VAL A 43 25.55 8.03 -1.45
CA VAL A 43 24.79 7.96 -0.19
C VAL A 43 25.66 8.40 0.99
N ALA A 44 26.94 8.01 1.06
CA ALA A 44 27.84 8.46 2.11
C ALA A 44 28.05 9.98 2.06
N ALA A 45 28.28 10.52 0.86
CA ALA A 45 28.47 11.94 0.64
C ALA A 45 27.22 12.75 0.99
N GLU A 46 26.05 12.36 0.47
CA GLU A 46 24.77 13.06 0.70
C GLU A 46 24.32 12.97 2.17
N ALA A 47 24.53 11.82 2.83
CA ALA A 47 24.14 11.65 4.23
C ALA A 47 25.16 12.26 5.21
N GLY A 48 26.40 12.53 4.76
CA GLY A 48 27.52 12.94 5.60
C GLY A 48 27.96 11.86 6.59
N VAL A 49 28.03 10.60 6.14
CA VAL A 49 28.42 9.44 6.95
C VAL A 49 29.57 8.69 6.29
N SER A 50 30.32 7.90 7.04
CA SER A 50 31.39 7.10 6.46
C SER A 50 30.85 5.88 5.70
N ARG A 51 31.57 5.45 4.66
CA ARG A 51 31.28 4.20 3.93
C ARG A 51 31.33 2.97 4.84
N SER A 52 32.31 2.93 5.76
CA SER A 52 32.44 1.85 6.74
C SER A 52 31.17 1.75 7.61
N TRP A 53 30.63 2.89 8.06
CA TRP A 53 29.38 2.90 8.81
C TRP A 53 28.20 2.37 7.97
N LEU A 54 28.09 2.72 6.69
CA LEU A 54 27.06 2.14 5.82
C LEU A 54 27.17 0.61 5.70
N TYR A 55 28.39 0.06 5.65
CA TYR A 55 28.58 -1.39 5.63
C TYR A 55 28.19 -2.09 6.93
N THR A 56 28.25 -1.41 8.08
CA THR A 56 27.78 -1.96 9.37
C THR A 56 26.27 -2.05 9.46
N GLN A 57 25.53 -1.37 8.58
CA GLN A 57 24.07 -1.32 8.60
C GLN A 57 23.49 -2.24 7.49
N PRO A 58 23.06 -3.47 7.83
CA PRO A 58 22.62 -4.44 6.83
C PRO A 58 21.40 -3.95 6.04
N ASP A 59 20.45 -3.29 6.71
CA ASP A 59 19.24 -2.75 6.08
C ASP A 59 19.59 -1.72 4.99
N LEU A 60 20.48 -0.78 5.29
CA LEU A 60 20.92 0.25 4.34
C LEU A 60 21.72 -0.35 3.18
N ARG A 61 22.55 -1.36 3.46
CA ARG A 61 23.28 -2.09 2.43
C ARG A 61 22.32 -2.77 1.45
N ALA A 62 21.31 -3.47 1.94
CA ALA A 62 20.31 -4.13 1.11
C ALA A 62 19.54 -3.12 0.25
N GLU A 63 19.14 -1.99 0.83
CA GLU A 63 18.41 -0.95 0.12
C GLU A 63 19.25 -0.29 -1.00
N ILE A 64 20.52 0.02 -0.73
CA ILE A 64 21.47 0.54 -1.73
C ILE A 64 21.64 -0.47 -2.88
N GLN A 65 21.81 -1.75 -2.57
CA GLN A 65 21.96 -2.81 -3.58
C GLN A 65 20.71 -2.96 -4.44
N GLN A 66 19.52 -2.96 -3.83
CA GLN A 66 18.26 -3.08 -4.54
C GLN A 66 18.04 -1.89 -5.49
N ARG A 67 18.32 -0.67 -5.03
CA ARG A 67 18.21 0.54 -5.86
C ARG A 67 19.21 0.51 -7.02
N ARG A 68 20.45 0.09 -6.79
CA ARG A 68 21.43 -0.11 -7.87
C ARG A 68 20.95 -1.11 -8.91
N ALA A 69 20.42 -2.25 -8.50
CA ALA A 69 19.91 -3.26 -9.43
C ALA A 69 18.77 -2.74 -10.32
N ARG A 70 17.95 -1.81 -9.81
CA ARG A 70 16.88 -1.14 -10.57
C ARG A 70 17.41 -0.10 -11.56
N HIS A 71 18.50 0.60 -11.22
CA HIS A 71 19.07 1.68 -12.02
C HIS A 71 20.22 1.25 -12.94
N GLN A 72 20.65 -0.01 -12.89
CA GLN A 72 21.71 -0.50 -13.77
C GLN A 72 21.12 -0.73 -15.17
N PRO A 73 21.57 0.01 -16.20
CA PRO A 73 21.28 -0.39 -17.57
C PRO A 73 21.98 -1.73 -17.77
N SER A 74 21.24 -2.74 -18.20
CA SER A 74 21.82 -4.00 -18.69
C SER A 74 23.00 -3.67 -19.62
N PRO A 75 24.12 -4.41 -19.57
CA PRO A 75 25.25 -4.14 -20.47
C PRO A 75 24.77 -4.15 -21.93
N PRO A 76 25.36 -3.31 -22.81
CA PRO A 76 24.94 -3.23 -24.20
C PRO A 76 25.31 -4.55 -24.88
N LEU A 77 24.34 -5.44 -25.03
CA LEU A 77 24.47 -6.60 -25.90
C LEU A 77 24.35 -6.12 -27.35
N PRO A 78 25.13 -6.69 -28.29
CA PRO A 78 25.19 -6.21 -29.66
C PRO A 78 23.83 -6.34 -30.35
N LEU A 79 23.49 -5.29 -31.12
CA LEU A 79 22.26 -5.11 -31.88
C LEU A 79 21.69 -6.43 -32.44
N THR A 80 20.50 -6.83 -31.98
CA THR A 80 19.68 -7.83 -32.69
C THR A 80 18.28 -7.26 -32.98
N PRO A 81 17.99 -6.83 -34.23
CA PRO A 81 16.83 -5.99 -34.54
C PRO A 81 15.47 -6.71 -34.63
N GLN A 82 15.36 -7.98 -34.24
CA GLN A 82 14.09 -8.74 -34.35
C GLN A 82 13.66 -9.41 -33.04
N ARG A 83 14.62 -9.96 -32.28
CA ARG A 83 14.37 -10.57 -30.97
C ARG A 83 14.03 -9.53 -29.90
N GLN A 84 14.65 -8.34 -29.94
CA GLN A 84 14.33 -7.23 -29.05
C GLN A 84 12.92 -6.69 -29.33
N ARG A 85 12.57 -6.44 -30.60
CA ARG A 85 11.23 -5.98 -31.00
C ARG A 85 10.13 -6.97 -30.61
N ALA A 86 10.37 -8.28 -30.74
CA ALA A 86 9.45 -9.30 -30.28
C ALA A 86 9.31 -9.30 -28.74
N SER A 87 10.39 -8.99 -28.02
CA SER A 87 10.39 -8.87 -26.56
C SER A 87 9.64 -7.63 -26.10
N ASP A 88 9.88 -6.47 -26.71
CA ASP A 88 9.18 -5.22 -26.42
C ASP A 88 7.69 -5.33 -26.75
N ALA A 89 7.34 -5.91 -27.91
CA ALA A 89 5.94 -6.20 -28.26
C ALA A 89 5.30 -7.26 -27.34
N SER A 90 6.10 -8.18 -26.76
CA SER A 90 5.60 -9.12 -25.75
C SER A 90 5.38 -8.43 -24.40
N LEU A 91 6.27 -7.51 -24.00
CA LEU A 91 6.14 -6.71 -22.79
C LEU A 91 4.94 -5.77 -22.87
N LEU A 92 4.75 -5.09 -24.00
CA LEU A 92 3.57 -4.26 -24.25
C LEU A 92 2.28 -5.07 -24.17
N ARG A 93 2.22 -6.24 -24.82
CA ARG A 93 1.06 -7.15 -24.70
C ARG A 93 0.81 -7.62 -23.28
N ARG A 94 1.86 -7.91 -22.51
CA ARG A 94 1.73 -8.29 -21.09
C ARG A 94 1.23 -7.11 -20.24
N LEU A 95 1.68 -5.89 -20.55
CA LEU A 95 1.23 -4.67 -19.89
C LEU A 95 -0.24 -4.41 -20.20
N GLU A 96 -0.65 -4.46 -21.46
CA GLU A 96 -2.05 -4.35 -21.90
C GLU A 96 -2.93 -5.42 -21.23
N ALA A 97 -2.48 -6.68 -21.21
CA ALA A 97 -3.22 -7.73 -20.52
C ALA A 97 -3.34 -7.49 -19.01
N ALA A 98 -2.31 -6.92 -18.38
CA ALA A 98 -2.32 -6.58 -16.96
C ALA A 98 -3.23 -5.39 -16.66
N THR A 99 -3.19 -4.33 -17.45
CA THR A 99 -4.07 -3.16 -17.28
C THR A 99 -5.53 -3.53 -17.51
N GLU A 100 -5.82 -4.39 -18.48
CA GLU A 100 -7.17 -4.87 -18.73
C GLU A 100 -7.70 -5.77 -17.60
N ARG A 101 -6.83 -6.60 -17.00
CA ARG A 101 -7.21 -7.36 -15.79
C ARG A 101 -7.46 -6.43 -14.60
N LEU A 102 -6.66 -5.39 -14.45
CA LEU A 102 -6.82 -4.40 -13.38
C LEU A 102 -8.15 -3.66 -13.52
N ARG A 103 -8.51 -3.20 -14.72
CA ARG A 103 -9.82 -2.58 -14.99
C ARG A 103 -10.98 -3.50 -14.63
N ARG A 104 -10.91 -4.76 -15.04
CA ARG A 104 -11.94 -5.76 -14.70
C ARG A 104 -12.06 -5.95 -13.19
N LEU A 105 -10.94 -6.10 -12.49
CA LEU A 105 -10.94 -6.22 -11.04
C LEU A 105 -11.48 -4.97 -10.35
N GLU A 106 -11.18 -3.78 -10.85
CA GLU A 106 -11.73 -2.53 -10.33
C GLU A 106 -13.25 -2.45 -10.51
N GLU A 107 -13.75 -2.89 -11.66
CA GLU A 107 -15.18 -2.94 -11.95
C GLU A 107 -15.90 -3.97 -11.08
N ASP A 108 -15.37 -5.18 -10.96
CA ASP A 108 -15.89 -6.22 -10.06
C ASP A 108 -15.91 -5.71 -8.61
N ASN A 109 -14.84 -5.03 -8.19
CA ASN A 109 -14.76 -4.48 -6.85
C ASN A 109 -15.79 -3.37 -6.61
N ARG A 110 -16.06 -2.53 -7.61
CA ARG A 110 -17.14 -1.52 -7.55
C ARG A 110 -18.49 -2.21 -7.41
N LEU A 111 -18.81 -3.18 -8.26
CA LEU A 111 -20.08 -3.91 -8.21
C LEU A 111 -20.30 -4.60 -6.86
N LEU A 112 -19.26 -5.24 -6.31
CA LEU A 112 -19.33 -5.88 -5.00
C LEU A 112 -19.54 -4.87 -3.86
N ARG A 113 -18.91 -3.70 -3.94
CA ARG A 113 -19.10 -2.62 -2.96
C ARG A 113 -20.52 -2.06 -3.02
N ASP A 114 -21.08 -1.88 -4.21
CA ASP A 114 -22.45 -1.40 -4.39
C ASP A 114 -23.45 -2.42 -3.85
N ALA A 115 -23.30 -3.71 -4.19
CA ALA A 115 -24.14 -4.78 -3.65
C ALA A 115 -24.06 -4.88 -2.12
N LEU A 116 -22.87 -4.70 -1.54
CA LEU A 116 -22.68 -4.67 -0.09
C LEU A 116 -23.34 -3.43 0.53
N ALA A 117 -23.25 -2.27 -0.10
CA ALA A 117 -23.92 -1.05 0.35
C ALA A 117 -25.44 -1.21 0.35
N GLU A 118 -26.02 -1.81 -0.70
CA GLU A 118 -27.45 -2.12 -0.79
C GLU A 118 -27.90 -3.10 0.30
N ALA A 119 -27.17 -4.22 0.47
CA ALA A 119 -27.49 -5.22 1.48
C ALA A 119 -27.42 -4.63 2.90
N LEU A 120 -26.40 -3.82 3.19
CA LEU A 120 -26.30 -3.12 4.47
C LEU A 120 -27.40 -2.06 4.64
N GLY A 121 -27.78 -1.37 3.56
CA GLY A 121 -28.91 -0.45 3.53
C GLY A 121 -30.23 -1.16 3.90
N ALA A 122 -30.53 -2.28 3.24
CA ALA A 122 -31.71 -3.10 3.50
C ALA A 122 -31.72 -3.67 4.93
N ALA A 123 -30.57 -4.11 5.45
CA ALA A 123 -30.45 -4.56 6.83
C ALA A 123 -30.71 -3.42 7.83
N ARG A 124 -30.24 -2.21 7.53
CA ARG A 124 -30.50 -1.02 8.37
C ARG A 124 -31.95 -0.61 8.35
N THR A 125 -32.61 -0.58 7.19
CA THR A 125 -34.03 -0.23 7.08
C THR A 125 -34.90 -1.24 7.82
N ASN A 126 -34.64 -2.55 7.66
CA ASN A 126 -35.34 -3.60 8.44
C ASN A 126 -35.12 -3.45 9.94
N ARG A 127 -33.92 -3.04 10.39
CA ARG A 127 -33.64 -2.79 11.81
C ARG A 127 -34.38 -1.57 12.35
N ILE A 128 -34.51 -0.51 11.56
CA ILE A 128 -35.16 0.75 11.97
C ILE A 128 -36.69 0.62 11.92
N LEU A 129 -37.23 -0.02 10.87
CA LEU A 129 -38.68 -0.18 10.68
C LEU A 129 -39.25 -1.36 11.48
N GLY A 130 -38.41 -2.30 11.95
CA GLY A 130 -38.84 -3.58 12.52
C GLY A 130 -39.53 -4.46 11.45
N PRO A 131 -39.72 -5.78 11.71
CA PRO A 131 -40.63 -6.57 10.88
C PRO A 131 -41.98 -5.86 10.91
N GLY A 132 -42.43 -5.42 9.72
CA GLY A 132 -43.56 -4.53 9.55
C GLY A 132 -44.68 -4.86 10.54
N THR A 133 -45.03 -3.84 11.32
CA THR A 133 -46.30 -3.74 12.03
C THR A 133 -47.38 -4.42 11.21
N SER A 134 -47.86 -5.56 11.71
CA SER A 134 -49.21 -6.03 11.43
C SER A 134 -50.09 -4.80 11.51
N ARG A 135 -50.68 -4.38 10.40
CA ARG A 135 -51.77 -3.42 10.44
C ARG A 135 -52.89 -4.13 11.19
N ASP A 136 -52.90 -3.98 12.51
CA ASP A 136 -54.03 -4.24 13.39
C ASP A 136 -55.16 -3.31 12.94
N THR A 137 -55.81 -3.69 11.85
CA THR A 137 -57.12 -3.20 11.50
C THR A 137 -58.03 -4.30 12.04
N PRO A 138 -58.65 -4.13 13.22
CA PRO A 138 -59.51 -5.17 13.76
C PRO A 138 -60.66 -5.38 12.77
N GLY A 139 -60.75 -6.60 12.23
CA GLY A 139 -61.81 -7.00 11.33
C GLY A 139 -63.16 -6.75 11.99
N ARG A 140 -63.95 -5.85 11.39
CA ARG A 140 -65.33 -5.57 11.79
C ARG A 140 -66.13 -6.86 11.66
N GLN A 141 -66.39 -7.53 12.79
CA GLN A 141 -67.26 -8.71 12.82
C GLN A 141 -68.68 -8.27 12.41
N ALA A 142 -69.11 -8.67 11.21
CA ALA A 142 -70.48 -8.52 10.78
C ALA A 142 -71.35 -9.50 11.59
N THR A 143 -72.32 -8.94 12.30
CA THR A 143 -73.24 -9.60 13.23
C THR A 143 -74.08 -10.67 12.54
N LYS A 144 -74.14 -11.85 13.16
CA LYS A 144 -74.99 -12.98 12.83
C LYS A 144 -76.47 -12.60 12.94
N THR A 145 -77.19 -12.57 11.83
CA THR A 145 -78.63 -12.35 11.76
C THR A 145 -79.36 -13.44 12.54
N ILE A 146 -80.09 -13.03 13.58
CA ILE A 146 -81.06 -13.83 14.33
C ILE A 146 -82.29 -14.00 13.42
N GLY A 147 -82.70 -15.23 13.13
CA GLY A 147 -83.89 -15.54 12.33
C GLY A 147 -85.19 -15.38 13.14
N PRO A 148 -86.35 -15.21 12.48
CA PRO A 148 -87.64 -15.13 13.18
C PRO A 148 -88.41 -16.47 13.16
N CYS A 149 -89.01 -16.73 14.32
CA CYS A 149 -90.24 -17.45 14.69
C CYS A 149 -90.87 -18.46 13.72
#